data_AF-A0A7L3WH28-F1
#
_entry.id   AF-A0A7L3WH28-F1
#
_cell.length_a   1.000
_cell.length_b   1.000
_cell.length_c   1.000
_cell.angle_alpha   90.00
_cell.angle_beta   90.00
_cell.angle_gamma   90.00
#
_symmetry.space_group_name_H-M   'P 1'
#
loop_
_entity.id
_entity.type
_entity.pdbx_description
1 polymer ?
#
loop_
_entity_poly.entity_id
_entity_poly.type
_entity_poly.pdbx_seq_one_letter_code
_entity_poly.pdbx_strand_id
1 'polypeptide(L)'
;QNQPLPPLKPPSPALLTPASASLCLQGALEALRLSQSAASSRLPEALIGHLVPHGDEGALVRGLEDPERSRLLEAAMTAAGANQLRALYHHHLKGRLQHLANHRLANHGLQRFLDHAPTDLLTEALEELGPNLGEALTSRHPGVLVAVAAAARRHPALQRDAMRHLLQVRPRPLSPSHAP
;
A
#
# COMPACT_ATOMS: atom_id res chain seq x y z
N GLN A 1 24.08 -20.88 -20.35
CA GLN A 1 24.02 -21.52 -19.03
C GLN A 1 23.44 -20.49 -18.07
N ASN A 2 22.13 -20.53 -17.79
CA ASN A 2 21.48 -19.62 -16.83
C ASN A 2 21.55 -20.28 -15.44
N GLN A 3 22.60 -19.99 -14.68
CA GLN A 3 22.62 -20.33 -13.26
C GLN A 3 21.67 -19.37 -12.52
N PRO A 4 20.75 -19.86 -11.66
CA PRO A 4 20.00 -19.00 -10.78
C PRO A 4 20.97 -18.30 -9.82
N LEU A 5 20.95 -16.97 -9.80
CA LEU A 5 21.72 -16.19 -8.83
C LEU A 5 21.31 -16.60 -7.41
N PRO A 6 22.26 -16.64 -6.46
CA PRO A 6 21.98 -17.04 -5.09
C PRO A 6 20.94 -16.11 -4.44
N PRO A 7 20.08 -16.64 -3.56
CA PRO A 7 19.15 -15.83 -2.79
C PRO A 7 19.93 -14.77 -2.01
N LEU A 8 19.48 -13.51 -2.09
CA LEU A 8 20.05 -12.43 -1.30
C LEU A 8 19.90 -12.79 0.18
N LYS A 9 21.02 -12.75 0.92
CA LYS A 9 21.06 -13.01 2.36
C LYS A 9 20.04 -12.08 3.04
N PRO A 10 19.23 -12.57 3.99
CA PRO A 10 18.23 -11.74 4.65
C PRO A 10 18.95 -10.55 5.31
N PRO A 11 18.50 -9.33 5.03
CA PRO A 11 19.16 -8.16 5.59
C PRO A 11 18.82 -8.03 7.09
N SER A 12 19.76 -7.56 7.91
CA SER A 12 19.65 -7.51 9.37
C SER A 12 18.71 -6.39 9.89
N PRO A 13 18.26 -6.38 11.17
CA PRO A 13 17.54 -5.24 11.78
C PRO A 13 18.26 -3.88 11.67
N ALA A 14 19.54 -3.89 11.32
CA ALA A 14 20.34 -2.72 10.92
C ALA A 14 19.85 -2.00 9.65
N LEU A 15 18.87 -2.52 8.89
CA LEU A 15 18.34 -1.81 7.72
C LEU A 15 17.61 -0.52 8.06
N LEU A 16 17.06 -0.44 9.27
CA LEU A 16 16.30 0.72 9.74
C LEU A 16 17.18 1.68 10.55
N THR A 17 18.40 1.24 10.90
CA THR A 17 19.33 2.00 11.75
C THR A 17 20.74 2.02 11.17
N PRO A 18 21.31 3.21 10.89
CA PRO A 18 20.73 4.54 11.08
C PRO A 18 19.57 4.86 10.12
N ALA A 19 18.75 5.88 10.40
CA ALA A 19 17.64 6.30 9.54
C ALA A 19 18.07 6.61 8.08
N SER A 20 19.34 6.97 7.87
CA SER A 20 19.93 7.11 6.54
C SER A 20 19.91 5.81 5.73
N ALA A 21 20.00 4.64 6.37
CA ALA A 21 19.88 3.35 5.70
C ALA A 21 18.48 3.17 5.08
N SER A 22 17.42 3.50 5.81
CA SER A 22 16.04 3.46 5.29
C SER A 22 15.86 4.39 4.09
N LEU A 23 16.41 5.61 4.16
CA LEU A 23 16.36 6.57 3.04
C LEU A 23 17.15 6.08 1.82
N CYS A 24 18.35 5.52 2.03
CA CYS A 24 19.15 4.94 0.95
C CYS A 24 18.42 3.77 0.27
N LEU A 25 17.74 2.92 1.04
CA LEU A 25 16.96 1.81 0.50
C LEU A 25 15.75 2.30 -0.29
N GLN A 26 15.05 3.33 0.18
CA GLN A 26 13.96 3.97 -0.56
C GLN A 26 14.45 4.52 -1.90
N GLY A 27 15.59 5.24 -1.92
CA GLY A 27 16.20 5.72 -3.15
C GLY A 27 16.66 4.61 -4.10
N ALA A 28 17.20 3.51 -3.55
CA ALA A 28 17.60 2.34 -4.35
C ALA A 28 16.39 1.66 -5.01
N LEU A 29 15.28 1.49 -4.27
CA LEU A 29 14.02 0.95 -4.79
C LEU A 29 13.47 1.83 -5.92
N GLU A 30 13.52 3.15 -5.75
CA GLU A 30 13.08 4.09 -6.78
C GLU A 30 13.95 4.01 -8.05
N ALA A 31 15.28 4.01 -7.90
CA ALA A 31 16.20 3.87 -9.03
C ALA A 31 16.01 2.55 -9.79
N LEU A 32 15.81 1.44 -9.06
CA LEU A 32 15.52 0.14 -9.66
C LEU A 32 14.21 0.14 -10.44
N ARG A 33 13.16 0.76 -9.89
CA ARG A 33 11.86 0.92 -10.58
C ARG A 33 12.02 1.69 -11.89
N LEU A 34 12.78 2.78 -11.89
CA LEU A 34 13.03 3.58 -13.09
C LEU A 34 13.91 2.86 -14.12
N SER A 35 14.77 1.95 -13.68
CA SER A 35 15.66 1.19 -14.57
C SER A 35 14.94 0.19 -15.48
N GLN A 36 13.69 -0.19 -15.16
CA GLN A 36 12.89 -1.21 -15.86
C GLN A 36 13.60 -2.57 -16.05
N SER A 37 14.64 -2.85 -15.27
CA SER A 37 15.39 -4.11 -15.34
C SER A 37 14.58 -5.27 -14.76
N ALA A 38 14.70 -6.47 -15.34
CA ALA A 38 14.11 -7.69 -14.77
C ALA A 38 14.66 -8.04 -13.37
N ALA A 39 15.80 -7.45 -12.96
CA ALA A 39 16.34 -7.59 -11.61
C ALA A 39 15.65 -6.69 -10.57
N SER A 40 14.77 -5.77 -11.01
CA SER A 40 14.10 -4.78 -10.16
C SER A 40 13.16 -5.37 -9.11
N SER A 41 12.66 -6.59 -9.32
CA SER A 41 11.76 -7.26 -8.36
C SER A 41 12.50 -7.90 -7.18
N ARG A 42 13.80 -8.16 -7.27
CA ARG A 42 14.54 -8.93 -6.25
C ARG A 42 14.71 -8.20 -4.93
N LEU A 43 15.05 -6.91 -5.00
CA LEU A 43 15.22 -6.07 -3.82
C LEU A 43 13.89 -5.89 -3.04
N PRO A 44 12.76 -5.48 -3.67
CA PRO A 44 11.49 -5.38 -2.97
C PRO A 44 11.01 -6.74 -2.44
N GLU A 45 11.28 -7.84 -3.15
CA GLU A 45 11.02 -9.20 -2.66
C GLU A 45 11.78 -9.54 -1.37
N ALA A 46 13.09 -9.35 -1.37
CA ALA A 46 13.91 -9.60 -0.19
C ALA A 46 13.53 -8.67 0.99
N LEU A 47 13.28 -7.38 0.72
CA LEU A 47 12.92 -6.41 1.75
C LEU A 47 11.56 -6.72 2.38
N ILE A 48 10.54 -7.00 1.57
CA ILE A 48 9.21 -7.35 2.08
C ILE A 48 9.27 -8.67 2.85
N GLY A 49 9.94 -9.70 2.33
CA GLY A 49 10.08 -10.98 3.05
C GLY A 49 10.81 -10.85 4.39
N HIS A 50 11.68 -9.84 4.53
CA HIS A 50 12.35 -9.56 5.79
C HIS A 50 11.47 -8.74 6.76
N LEU A 51 10.80 -7.70 6.27
CA LEU A 51 9.97 -6.82 7.09
C LEU A 51 8.65 -7.47 7.49
N VAL A 52 8.18 -8.43 6.69
CA VAL A 52 6.94 -9.18 6.87
C VAL A 52 7.28 -10.68 6.95
N PRO A 53 7.60 -11.19 8.16
CA PRO A 53 7.91 -12.59 8.36
C PRO A 53 6.77 -13.50 7.88
N HIS A 54 7.12 -14.61 7.24
CA HIS A 54 6.15 -15.60 6.78
C HIS A 54 5.45 -16.26 7.98
N GLY A 55 4.15 -16.51 7.86
CA GLY A 55 3.33 -17.13 8.91
C GLY A 55 2.76 -16.15 9.95
N ASP A 56 3.13 -14.87 9.88
CA ASP A 56 2.57 -13.83 10.74
C ASP A 56 1.59 -12.95 9.95
N GLU A 57 0.32 -13.34 9.95
CA GLU A 57 -0.74 -12.66 9.19
C GLU A 57 -0.85 -11.17 9.51
N GLY A 58 -0.45 -10.72 10.71
CA GLY A 58 -0.52 -9.33 11.14
C GLY A 58 0.74 -8.50 10.87
N ALA A 59 1.84 -9.12 10.43
CA ALA A 59 3.14 -8.45 10.36
C ALA A 59 3.14 -7.23 9.44
N LEU A 60 2.55 -7.33 8.25
CA LEU A 60 2.49 -6.19 7.32
C LEU A 60 1.67 -5.04 7.89
N VAL A 61 0.52 -5.32 8.49
CA VAL A 61 -0.34 -4.29 9.09
C VAL A 61 0.41 -3.56 10.20
N ARG A 62 1.01 -4.29 11.15
CA ARG A 62 1.82 -3.68 12.22
C ARG A 62 3.01 -2.89 11.66
N GLY A 63 3.64 -3.39 10.60
CA GLY A 63 4.73 -2.68 9.93
C GLY A 63 4.29 -1.37 9.26
N LEU A 64 3.08 -1.33 8.69
CA LEU A 64 2.50 -0.11 8.11
C LEU A 64 2.04 0.90 9.17
N GLU A 65 1.76 0.44 10.38
CA GLU A 65 1.41 1.28 11.53
C GLU A 65 2.64 1.83 12.25
N ASP A 66 3.82 1.26 11.99
CA ASP A 66 5.08 1.62 12.63
C ASP A 66 5.77 2.79 11.90
N PRO A 67 6.08 3.92 12.60
CA PRO A 67 6.69 5.10 11.98
C PRO A 67 8.05 4.87 11.32
N GLU A 68 8.84 3.89 11.79
CA GLU A 68 10.18 3.60 11.29
C GLU A 68 10.11 2.71 10.05
N ARG A 69 9.12 1.81 10.01
CA ARG A 69 8.97 0.80 8.96
C ARG A 69 8.04 1.23 7.83
N SER A 70 7.02 2.05 8.10
CA SER A 70 5.93 2.32 7.15
C SER A 70 6.45 2.87 5.82
N ARG A 71 7.42 3.80 5.87
CA ARG A 71 7.98 4.44 4.67
C ARG A 71 8.77 3.48 3.79
N LEU A 72 9.52 2.56 4.41
CA LEU A 72 10.26 1.55 3.67
C LEU A 72 9.31 0.52 3.05
N LEU A 73 8.25 0.13 3.76
CA LEU A 73 7.19 -0.75 3.24
C LEU A 73 6.41 -0.08 2.10
N GLU A 74 6.09 1.21 2.21
CA GLU A 74 5.50 2.01 1.13
C GLU A 74 6.36 1.97 -0.15
N ALA A 75 7.67 2.22 -0.02
CA ALA A 75 8.60 2.17 -1.15
C ALA A 75 8.75 0.76 -1.72
N ALA A 76 8.80 -0.27 -0.86
CA ALA A 76 8.93 -1.65 -1.29
C ALA A 76 7.68 -2.12 -2.05
N MET A 77 6.47 -1.79 -1.57
CA MET A 77 5.22 -2.07 -2.29
C MET A 77 5.12 -1.31 -3.62
N THR A 78 5.64 -0.08 -3.69
CA THR A 78 5.71 0.72 -4.93
C THR A 78 6.59 0.05 -6.00
N ALA A 79 7.66 -0.62 -5.57
CA ALA A 79 8.58 -1.34 -6.46
C ALA A 79 8.21 -2.82 -6.65
N ALA A 80 7.25 -3.34 -5.89
CA ALA A 80 6.85 -4.74 -5.93
C ALA A 80 6.16 -5.11 -7.25
N GLY A 81 6.41 -6.33 -7.73
CA GLY A 81 5.72 -6.89 -8.89
C GLY A 81 4.28 -7.32 -8.55
N ALA A 82 3.44 -7.47 -9.58
CA ALA A 82 2.03 -7.83 -9.41
C ALA A 82 1.79 -9.11 -8.58
N ASN A 83 2.59 -10.16 -8.80
CA ASN A 83 2.46 -11.41 -8.04
C ASN A 83 2.78 -11.24 -6.55
N GLN A 84 3.75 -10.38 -6.24
CA GLN A 84 4.10 -10.08 -4.86
C GLN A 84 2.99 -9.28 -4.18
N LEU A 85 2.42 -8.29 -4.87
CA LEU A 85 1.26 -7.55 -4.37
C LEU A 85 0.05 -8.45 -4.14
N ARG A 86 -0.19 -9.46 -4.99
CA ARG A 86 -1.24 -10.47 -4.77
C ARG A 86 -1.01 -11.26 -3.49
N ALA A 87 0.21 -11.77 -3.29
CA ALA A 87 0.56 -12.50 -2.07
C ALA A 87 0.36 -11.62 -0.82
N LEU A 88 0.85 -10.38 -0.85
CA LEU A 88 0.65 -9.45 0.26
C LEU A 88 -0.83 -9.16 0.52
N TYR A 89 -1.61 -8.94 -0.53
CA TYR A 89 -3.02 -8.65 -0.41
C TYR A 89 -3.77 -9.79 0.27
N HIS A 90 -3.68 -11.00 -0.28
CA HIS A 90 -4.46 -12.14 0.22
C HIS A 90 -4.01 -12.62 1.60
N HIS A 91 -2.73 -12.48 1.96
CA HIS A 91 -2.23 -12.93 3.26
C HIS A 91 -2.35 -11.89 4.37
N HIS A 92 -2.36 -10.60 4.04
CA HIS A 92 -2.20 -9.56 5.08
C HIS A 92 -3.18 -8.39 5.00
N LEU A 93 -3.68 -8.04 3.81
CA LEU A 93 -4.48 -6.82 3.63
C LEU A 93 -5.98 -7.09 3.49
N LYS A 94 -6.36 -8.21 2.87
CA LYS A 94 -7.75 -8.57 2.61
C LYS A 94 -8.54 -8.66 3.93
N GLY A 95 -9.67 -7.98 3.99
CA GLY A 95 -10.51 -7.86 5.18
C GLY A 95 -10.01 -6.83 6.21
N ARG A 96 -8.95 -6.07 5.91
CA ARG A 96 -8.36 -5.06 6.81
C ARG A 96 -8.19 -3.69 6.15
N LEU A 97 -8.64 -3.50 4.91
CA LEU A 97 -8.44 -2.26 4.16
C LEU A 97 -9.12 -1.06 4.82
N GLN A 98 -10.30 -1.26 5.41
CA GLN A 98 -11.01 -0.19 6.12
C GLN A 98 -10.24 0.29 7.36
N HIS A 99 -9.67 -0.65 8.11
CA HIS A 99 -8.78 -0.35 9.24
C HIS A 99 -7.57 0.46 8.79
N LEU A 100 -6.89 0.01 7.73
CA LEU A 100 -5.74 0.70 7.16
C LEU A 100 -6.10 2.10 6.64
N ALA A 101 -7.26 2.26 6.00
CA ALA A 101 -7.73 3.54 5.46
C ALA A 101 -7.97 4.59 6.55
N ASN A 102 -8.43 4.16 7.73
CA ASN A 102 -8.71 5.02 8.88
C ASN A 102 -7.50 5.24 9.79
N HIS A 103 -6.40 4.52 9.59
CA HIS A 103 -5.22 4.61 10.44
C HIS A 103 -4.27 5.74 9.99
N ARG A 104 -3.77 6.53 10.94
CA ARG A 104 -2.96 7.75 10.70
C ARG A 104 -1.71 7.54 9.85
N LEU A 105 -1.05 6.38 9.96
CA LEU A 105 0.17 6.04 9.22
C LEU A 105 -0.10 5.07 8.07
N ALA A 106 -0.67 3.91 8.38
CA ALA A 106 -0.95 2.85 7.42
C ALA A 106 -1.83 3.24 6.20
N ASN A 107 -2.62 4.32 6.27
CA ASN A 107 -3.37 4.81 5.11
C ASN A 107 -2.46 5.16 3.92
N HIS A 108 -1.20 5.56 4.17
CA HIS A 108 -0.22 5.82 3.12
C HIS A 108 0.22 4.52 2.43
N GLY A 109 0.46 3.46 3.21
CA GLY A 109 0.71 2.12 2.68
C GLY A 109 -0.42 1.63 1.78
N LEU A 110 -1.67 1.82 2.23
CA LEU A 110 -2.85 1.48 1.43
C LEU A 110 -2.90 2.27 0.12
N GLN A 111 -2.61 3.58 0.14
CA GLN A 111 -2.56 4.40 -1.08
C GLN A 111 -1.51 3.87 -2.06
N ARG A 112 -0.31 3.52 -1.58
CA ARG A 112 0.75 2.92 -2.43
C ARG A 112 0.33 1.58 -3.01
N PHE A 113 -0.34 0.74 -2.22
CA PHE A 113 -0.92 -0.50 -2.73
C PHE A 113 -1.93 -0.22 -3.86
N LEU A 114 -2.91 0.66 -3.64
CA LEU A 114 -3.91 1.02 -4.66
C LEU A 114 -3.29 1.68 -5.91
N ASP A 115 -2.14 2.32 -5.77
CA ASP A 115 -1.42 2.92 -6.89
C ASP A 115 -0.75 1.91 -7.84
N HIS A 116 -0.38 0.75 -7.32
CA HIS A 116 0.44 -0.24 -8.03
C HIS A 116 -0.22 -1.62 -8.17
N ALA A 117 -1.33 -1.86 -7.48
CA ALA A 117 -2.06 -3.12 -7.54
C ALA A 117 -2.61 -3.38 -8.96
N PRO A 118 -2.60 -4.64 -9.43
CA PRO A 118 -3.22 -5.01 -10.69
C PRO A 118 -4.76 -4.97 -10.58
N THR A 119 -5.44 -4.90 -11.72
CA THR A 119 -6.90 -4.68 -11.81
C THR A 119 -7.73 -5.68 -11.01
N ASP A 120 -7.31 -6.95 -10.94
CA ASP A 120 -7.97 -8.00 -10.17
C ASP A 120 -8.04 -7.64 -8.69
N LEU A 121 -6.91 -7.27 -8.09
CA LEU A 121 -6.85 -6.85 -6.69
C LEU A 121 -7.57 -5.53 -6.43
N LEU A 122 -7.53 -4.60 -7.38
CA LEU A 122 -8.24 -3.33 -7.26
C LEU A 122 -9.76 -3.51 -7.24
N THR A 123 -10.26 -4.53 -7.93
CA THR A 123 -11.68 -4.89 -7.91
C THR A 123 -12.08 -5.35 -6.51
N GLU A 124 -11.35 -6.33 -5.95
CA GLU A 124 -11.59 -6.83 -4.58
C GLU A 124 -11.41 -5.72 -3.53
N ALA A 125 -10.40 -4.87 -3.68
CA ALA A 125 -10.15 -3.76 -2.77
C ALA A 125 -11.29 -2.73 -2.80
N LEU A 126 -11.87 -2.47 -3.98
CA LEU A 126 -13.00 -1.56 -4.12
C LEU A 126 -14.28 -2.14 -3.53
N GLU A 127 -14.51 -3.45 -3.62
CA GLU A 127 -15.63 -4.12 -2.97
C GLU A 127 -15.56 -3.98 -1.43
N GLU A 128 -14.35 -4.09 -0.87
CA GLU A 128 -14.14 -3.99 0.57
C GLU A 128 -14.19 -2.53 1.07
N LEU A 129 -13.58 -1.59 0.34
CA LEU A 129 -13.51 -0.18 0.72
C LEU A 129 -14.80 0.59 0.40
N GLY A 130 -15.43 0.26 -0.73
CA GLY A 130 -16.53 1.01 -1.35
C GLY A 130 -17.66 1.40 -0.39
N PRO A 131 -18.21 0.46 0.42
CA PRO A 131 -19.28 0.76 1.37
C PRO A 131 -18.92 1.85 2.40
N ASN A 132 -17.63 1.94 2.78
CA ASN A 132 -17.16 2.77 3.87
C ASN A 132 -16.19 3.88 3.42
N LEU A 133 -16.12 4.19 2.12
CA LEU A 133 -15.28 5.28 1.60
C LEU A 133 -15.62 6.65 2.22
N GLY A 134 -16.86 6.85 2.67
CA GLY A 134 -17.24 8.07 3.37
C GLY A 134 -16.59 8.25 4.75
N GLU A 135 -16.21 7.16 5.40
CA GLU A 135 -15.50 7.23 6.68
C GLU A 135 -14.08 7.74 6.50
N ALA A 136 -13.37 7.31 5.46
CA ALA A 136 -12.02 7.80 5.16
C ALA A 136 -11.98 9.32 4.90
N LEU A 137 -13.03 9.90 4.29
CA LEU A 137 -13.18 11.36 4.20
C LEU A 137 -13.35 12.01 5.57
N THR A 138 -14.18 11.40 6.42
CA THR A 138 -14.45 11.91 7.77
C THR A 138 -13.22 11.84 8.66
N SER A 139 -12.39 10.81 8.48
CA SER A 139 -11.13 10.57 9.19
C SER A 139 -9.96 11.46 8.73
N ARG A 140 -10.19 12.44 7.85
CA ARG A 140 -9.14 13.33 7.26
C ARG A 140 -8.07 12.56 6.48
N HIS A 141 -8.42 11.44 5.86
CA HIS A 141 -7.53 10.67 4.99
C HIS A 141 -8.03 10.67 3.53
N PRO A 142 -8.23 11.86 2.90
CA PRO A 142 -8.76 11.94 1.53
C PRO A 142 -7.83 11.29 0.50
N GLY A 143 -6.56 11.07 0.83
CA GLY A 143 -5.60 10.41 -0.04
C GLY A 143 -6.05 9.02 -0.49
N VAL A 144 -6.78 8.27 0.36
CA VAL A 144 -7.32 6.96 -0.02
C VAL A 144 -8.36 7.09 -1.14
N LEU A 145 -9.25 8.08 -1.07
CA LEU A 145 -10.22 8.33 -2.15
C LEU A 145 -9.53 8.79 -3.43
N VAL A 146 -8.49 9.63 -3.32
CA VAL A 146 -7.69 10.04 -4.47
C VAL A 146 -7.02 8.82 -5.12
N ALA A 147 -6.48 7.89 -4.33
CA ALA A 147 -5.89 6.66 -4.84
C ALA A 147 -6.92 5.75 -5.52
N VAL A 148 -8.11 5.59 -4.94
CA VAL A 148 -9.23 4.87 -5.59
C VAL A 148 -9.64 5.52 -6.91
N ALA A 149 -9.79 6.85 -6.94
CA ALA A 149 -10.13 7.57 -8.16
C ALA A 149 -9.03 7.47 -9.22
N ALA A 150 -7.75 7.53 -8.81
CA ALA A 150 -6.61 7.36 -9.69
C ALA A 150 -6.56 5.93 -10.27
N ALA A 151 -6.82 4.91 -9.45
CA ALA A 151 -6.93 3.52 -9.88
C ALA A 151 -8.07 3.34 -10.89
N ALA A 152 -9.25 3.88 -10.60
CA ALA A 152 -10.38 3.85 -11.51
C ALA A 152 -10.09 4.55 -12.85
N ARG A 153 -9.34 5.65 -12.83
CA ARG A 153 -8.90 6.33 -14.07
C ARG A 153 -7.97 5.45 -14.91
N ARG A 154 -7.09 4.66 -14.28
CA ARG A 154 -6.18 3.73 -14.98
C ARG A 154 -6.91 2.51 -15.55
N HIS A 155 -8.04 2.11 -14.97
CA HIS A 155 -8.74 0.87 -15.30
C HIS A 155 -10.23 1.11 -15.58
N PRO A 156 -10.65 1.15 -16.87
CA PRO A 156 -12.03 1.41 -17.26
C PRO A 156 -13.07 0.53 -16.57
N ALA A 157 -12.74 -0.74 -16.28
CA ALA A 157 -13.62 -1.68 -15.59
C ALA A 157 -14.06 -1.21 -14.19
N LEU A 158 -13.22 -0.43 -13.50
CA LEU A 158 -13.49 0.03 -12.13
C LEU A 158 -14.27 1.34 -12.08
N GLN A 159 -14.35 2.08 -13.19
CA GLN A 159 -14.86 3.46 -13.21
C GLN A 159 -16.30 3.56 -12.72
N ARG A 160 -17.17 2.64 -13.18
CA ARG A 160 -18.59 2.66 -12.83
C ARG A 160 -18.81 2.45 -11.33
N ASP A 161 -18.13 1.46 -10.76
CA ASP A 161 -18.30 1.11 -9.36
C ASP A 161 -17.62 2.14 -8.45
N ALA A 162 -16.43 2.61 -8.81
CA ALA A 162 -15.76 3.68 -8.07
C ALA A 162 -16.61 4.96 -8.06
N MET A 163 -17.15 5.37 -9.21
CA MET A 163 -18.06 6.51 -9.30
C MET A 163 -19.31 6.31 -8.43
N ARG A 164 -19.91 5.11 -8.47
CA ARG A 164 -21.08 4.79 -7.66
C ARG A 164 -20.79 4.96 -6.16
N HIS A 165 -19.66 4.43 -5.68
CA HIS A 165 -19.30 4.56 -4.26
C HIS A 165 -18.97 6.01 -3.89
N LEU A 166 -18.23 6.74 -4.73
CA LEU A 166 -17.89 8.15 -4.49
C LEU A 166 -19.14 9.05 -4.41
N LEU A 167 -20.14 8.83 -5.26
CA LEU A 167 -21.41 9.57 -5.23
C LEU A 167 -22.28 9.25 -4.01
N GLN A 168 -22.10 8.08 -3.41
CA GLN A 168 -22.80 7.70 -2.18
C GLN A 168 -22.14 8.26 -0.92
N VAL A 169 -20.94 8.83 -1.03
CA VAL A 169 -20.27 9.47 0.10
C VAL A 169 -21.06 10.70 0.51
N ARG A 170 -21.75 10.63 1.64
CA ARG A 170 -22.48 11.76 2.19
C ARG A 170 -21.51 12.69 2.92
N PRO A 171 -21.42 13.98 2.55
CA PRO A 171 -20.69 14.94 3.35
C PRO A 171 -21.34 15.05 4.74
N ARG A 172 -20.52 15.02 5.80
CA ARG A 172 -20.98 15.23 7.17
C ARG A 172 -21.70 16.59 7.23
N PRO A 173 -22.91 16.69 7.81
CA PRO A 173 -23.53 17.98 8.01
C PRO A 173 -22.57 18.85 8.83
N LEU A 174 -22.24 20.04 8.30
CA LEU A 174 -21.53 21.07 9.04
C LEU A 174 -22.32 21.31 10.32
N SER A 175 -21.78 20.87 11.46
CA SER A 175 -22.39 21.18 12.75
C SER A 175 -22.43 22.71 12.86
N PRO A 176 -23.56 23.32 13.21
CA PRO A 176 -23.62 24.76 13.38
C PRO A 176 -22.60 25.13 14.45
N SER A 177 -21.62 25.95 14.07
CA SER A 177 -20.66 26.53 14.99
C SER A 177 -21.46 27.19 16.11
N HIS A 178 -21.26 26.75 17.35
CA HIS A 178 -21.66 27.54 18.51
C HIS A 178 -20.94 28.89 18.39
N ALA A 179 -21.69 29.90 17.95
CA ALA A 179 -21.29 31.29 18.10
C ALA A 179 -21.50 31.66 19.59
N PRO A 180 -20.56 32.40 20.21
CA PRO A 180 -20.66 32.84 21.60
C PRO A 180 -21.81 33.82 21.82
#